data_AF-A0A1C3VBS8-F1
#
_entry.id   AF-A0A1C3VBS8-F1
#
_cell.length_a   1.000
_cell.length_b   1.000
_cell.length_c   1.000
_cell.angle_alpha   90.00
_cell.angle_beta   90.00
_cell.angle_gamma   90.00
#
_symmetry.space_group_name_H-M   'P 1'
#
loop_
_entity.id
_entity.type
_entity.pdbx_description
1 polymer ?
#
loop_
_entity_poly.entity_id
_entity_poly.type
_entity_poly.pdbx_seq_one_letter_code
_entity_poly.pdbx_strand_id
1 'polypeptide(L)'
;MIDRAADQDGFLIPGYLQKGLRERARNLLWRLVSPLPDKPYCALKYRAIRGKFPNLSSPQTFTEKVQARKLYDRNPLFPRLVDKADAKGLIGERVGSQYVIPTLWVGNDLASVDWSGISLPAVVKPTHASGVGRFLYGEADVDRLLKNDPSGEWLAINHARYNREWAYSQLKPRILIESMLLVDGRVPWDYRLFTFGGKVSHIEIDIRENGRGYSCNYTPDWQKLPFYDRDYLGLYPGELARPPRLEEMIQVAETVAHDIDFVRVDLYASAEWVRVGELTFYPGGGFEAFEPDEYDFSIGQKWQLGFEIPKR
;
A
#
# COMPACT_ATOMS: atom_id res chain seq x y z
N MET A 1 3.11 -36.24 7.80
CA MET A 1 3.81 -34.95 7.95
C MET A 1 3.75 -34.26 6.61
N ILE A 2 2.75 -33.39 6.44
CA ILE A 2 2.55 -32.65 5.19
C ILE A 2 3.56 -31.51 5.18
N ASP A 3 4.32 -31.45 4.08
CA ASP A 3 5.40 -30.50 3.82
C ASP A 3 4.87 -29.05 3.93
N ARG A 4 5.17 -28.38 5.05
CA ARG A 4 4.72 -27.01 5.36
C ARG A 4 5.47 -25.94 4.55
N ALA A 5 6.37 -26.31 3.66
CA ALA A 5 7.25 -25.37 2.96
C ALA A 5 6.61 -24.67 1.74
N ALA A 6 5.47 -25.15 1.23
CA ALA A 6 4.93 -24.70 -0.07
C ALA A 6 3.95 -23.52 -0.02
N ASP A 7 3.58 -23.01 1.16
CA ASP A 7 2.53 -21.98 1.33
C ASP A 7 3.08 -20.72 2.02
N GLN A 8 4.37 -20.40 1.83
CA GLN A 8 4.91 -19.13 2.30
C GLN A 8 4.37 -18.00 1.41
N ASP A 9 3.36 -17.30 1.91
CA ASP A 9 2.77 -16.11 1.29
C ASP A 9 3.88 -15.16 0.81
N GLY A 10 3.98 -14.93 -0.50
CA GLY A 10 4.92 -13.95 -1.03
C GLY A 10 4.47 -12.53 -0.67
N PHE A 11 5.42 -11.61 -0.43
CA PHE A 11 5.12 -10.18 -0.44
C PHE A 11 4.61 -9.71 -1.81
N LEU A 12 5.01 -10.42 -2.86
CA LEU A 12 4.54 -10.21 -4.22
C LEU A 12 3.27 -11.02 -4.46
N ILE A 13 2.24 -10.32 -4.91
CA ILE A 13 1.00 -10.91 -5.37
C ILE A 13 1.30 -11.73 -6.65
N PRO A 14 0.80 -12.97 -6.79
CA PRO A 14 1.08 -13.84 -7.94
C PRO A 14 0.87 -13.19 -9.33
N GLY A 15 -0.06 -12.23 -9.44
CA GLY A 15 -0.28 -11.44 -10.66
C GLY A 15 0.95 -10.64 -11.13
N TYR A 16 1.79 -10.16 -10.21
CA TYR A 16 3.03 -9.41 -10.52
C TYR A 16 4.13 -10.29 -11.14
N LEU A 17 4.00 -11.61 -11.11
CA LEU A 17 5.03 -12.56 -11.58
C LEU A 17 4.87 -12.93 -13.06
N GLN A 18 3.73 -12.62 -13.69
CA GLN A 18 3.45 -13.01 -15.08
C GLN A 18 4.09 -12.06 -16.11
N LYS A 19 5.42 -12.14 -16.26
CA LYS A 19 6.20 -11.23 -17.12
C LYS A 19 6.16 -11.58 -18.62
N GLY A 20 5.08 -11.19 -19.28
CA GLY A 20 4.93 -11.30 -20.74
C GLY A 20 5.79 -10.31 -21.56
N LEU A 21 5.88 -10.51 -22.88
CA LEU A 21 6.61 -9.64 -23.82
C LEU A 21 6.14 -8.17 -23.77
N ARG A 22 4.82 -7.95 -23.62
CA ARG A 22 4.22 -6.61 -23.47
C ARG A 22 4.75 -5.88 -22.24
N GLU A 23 4.92 -6.58 -21.12
CA GLU A 23 5.45 -5.99 -19.90
C GLU A 23 6.93 -5.63 -20.02
N ARG A 24 7.73 -6.46 -20.70
CA ARG A 24 9.13 -6.17 -20.98
C ARG A 24 9.28 -4.90 -21.84
N ALA A 25 8.48 -4.76 -22.88
CA ALA A 25 8.44 -3.56 -23.72
C ALA A 25 7.99 -2.32 -22.92
N ARG A 26 6.97 -2.45 -22.07
CA ARG A 26 6.49 -1.40 -21.17
C ARG A 26 7.59 -0.97 -20.18
N ASN A 27 8.31 -1.92 -19.59
CA ASN A 27 9.42 -1.65 -18.68
C ASN A 27 10.59 -0.95 -19.39
N LEU A 28 10.89 -1.30 -20.65
CA LEU A 28 11.88 -0.60 -21.46
C LEU A 28 11.45 0.85 -21.73
N LEU A 29 10.19 1.07 -22.11
CA LEU A 29 9.64 2.41 -22.29
C LEU A 29 9.81 3.25 -21.02
N TRP A 30 9.49 2.70 -19.85
CA TRP A 30 9.65 3.38 -18.56
C TRP A 30 11.10 3.75 -18.24
N ARG A 31 12.07 2.92 -18.64
CA ARG A 31 13.50 3.24 -18.50
C ARG A 31 13.88 4.41 -19.40
N LEU A 32 13.39 4.43 -20.64
CA LEU A 32 13.69 5.50 -21.60
C LEU A 32 13.10 6.85 -21.20
N VAL A 33 11.87 6.88 -20.66
CA VAL A 33 11.24 8.13 -20.22
C VAL A 33 11.64 8.56 -18.80
N SER A 34 12.35 7.72 -18.05
CA SER A 34 12.79 8.00 -16.67
C SER A 34 13.60 9.29 -16.47
N PRO A 35 14.40 9.80 -17.44
CA PRO A 35 15.09 11.09 -17.30
C PRO A 35 14.19 12.32 -17.42
N LEU A 36 12.94 12.16 -17.88
CA LEU A 36 12.02 13.29 -18.03
C LEU A 36 11.69 13.94 -16.67
N PRO A 37 11.45 15.26 -16.66
CA PRO A 37 10.83 15.92 -15.51
C PRO A 37 9.51 15.25 -15.10
N ASP A 38 9.10 15.42 -13.86
CA ASP A 38 7.99 14.64 -13.28
C ASP A 38 6.67 14.82 -14.04
N LYS A 39 6.32 16.04 -14.42
CA LYS A 39 5.07 16.33 -15.15
C LYS A 39 4.98 15.60 -16.50
N PRO A 40 5.95 15.73 -17.43
CA PRO A 40 5.92 14.97 -18.68
C PRO A 40 6.04 13.45 -18.47
N TYR A 41 6.82 12.99 -17.48
CA TYR A 41 6.88 11.57 -17.13
C TYR A 41 5.50 11.03 -16.75
N CYS A 42 4.82 11.68 -15.79
CA CYS A 42 3.49 11.30 -15.35
C CYS A 42 2.48 11.35 -16.48
N ALA A 43 2.51 12.40 -17.31
CA ALA A 43 1.59 12.54 -18.45
C ALA A 43 1.73 11.42 -19.49
N LEU A 44 2.97 11.08 -19.88
CA LEU A 44 3.23 9.99 -20.83
C LEU A 44 2.88 8.62 -20.24
N LYS A 45 3.23 8.38 -18.98
CA LYS A 45 2.89 7.13 -18.27
C LYS A 45 1.38 6.95 -18.18
N TYR A 46 0.67 8.01 -17.81
CA TYR A 46 -0.79 8.02 -17.75
C TYR A 46 -1.41 7.78 -19.13
N ARG A 47 -0.91 8.40 -20.21
CA ARG A 47 -1.39 8.17 -21.58
C ARG A 47 -1.23 6.73 -22.08
N ALA A 48 -0.12 6.10 -21.71
CA ALA A 48 0.18 4.74 -22.11
C ALA A 48 -0.59 3.68 -21.30
N ILE A 49 -0.95 3.97 -20.05
CA ILE A 49 -1.75 3.05 -19.20
C ILE A 49 -3.25 3.29 -19.39
N ARG A 50 -3.71 4.55 -19.33
CA ARG A 50 -5.13 4.93 -19.31
C ARG A 50 -5.69 5.37 -20.67
N GLY A 51 -4.87 5.38 -21.72
CA GLY A 51 -5.33 5.72 -23.08
C GLY A 51 -5.63 7.21 -23.34
N LYS A 52 -5.48 8.08 -22.34
CA LYS A 52 -5.70 9.54 -22.43
C LYS A 52 -4.67 10.30 -21.59
N PHE A 53 -4.44 11.58 -21.85
CA PHE A 53 -3.61 12.41 -20.96
C PHE A 53 -4.42 12.85 -19.73
N PRO A 54 -3.79 13.06 -18.56
CA PRO A 54 -4.51 13.52 -17.37
C PRO A 54 -4.83 15.01 -17.47
N ASN A 55 -6.05 15.42 -17.10
CA ASN A 55 -6.40 16.84 -16.97
C ASN A 55 -5.88 17.42 -15.65
N LEU A 56 -4.60 17.78 -15.62
CA LEU A 56 -3.97 18.33 -14.41
C LEU A 56 -4.38 19.78 -14.07
N SER A 57 -5.08 20.49 -14.96
CA SER A 57 -5.58 21.84 -14.70
C SER A 57 -6.92 21.84 -13.95
N SER A 58 -7.71 20.78 -14.13
CA SER A 58 -8.99 20.58 -13.44
C SER A 58 -9.25 19.07 -13.33
N PRO A 59 -8.54 18.37 -12.41
CA PRO A 59 -8.64 16.92 -12.29
C PRO A 59 -10.00 16.52 -11.76
N GLN A 60 -10.66 15.58 -12.44
CA GLN A 60 -12.02 15.13 -12.12
C GLN A 60 -12.05 13.69 -11.62
N THR A 61 -11.18 12.84 -12.15
CA THR A 61 -11.10 11.44 -11.73
C THR A 61 -10.16 11.25 -10.55
N PHE A 62 -10.33 10.16 -9.81
CA PHE A 62 -9.49 9.79 -8.68
C PHE A 62 -8.03 9.72 -9.10
N THR A 63 -7.77 9.02 -10.20
CA THR A 63 -6.41 8.86 -10.71
C THR A 63 -5.79 10.19 -11.18
N GLU A 64 -6.55 11.09 -11.81
CA GLU A 64 -6.08 12.45 -12.13
C GLU A 64 -5.72 13.25 -10.88
N LYS A 65 -6.52 13.12 -9.81
CA LYS A 65 -6.26 13.78 -8.52
C LYS A 65 -5.01 13.23 -7.82
N VAL A 66 -4.76 11.92 -7.89
CA VAL A 66 -3.48 11.33 -7.44
C VAL A 66 -2.31 11.88 -8.27
N GLN A 67 -2.44 12.01 -9.61
CA GLN A 67 -1.40 12.64 -10.43
C GLN A 67 -1.14 14.10 -10.01
N ALA A 68 -2.20 14.87 -9.77
CA ALA A 68 -2.10 16.25 -9.29
C ALA A 68 -1.39 16.33 -7.93
N ARG A 69 -1.75 15.45 -6.99
CA ARG A 69 -1.11 15.37 -5.67
C ARG A 69 0.39 15.13 -5.78
N LYS A 70 0.82 14.13 -6.55
CA LYS A 70 2.24 13.84 -6.77
C LYS A 70 3.02 15.07 -7.24
N LEU A 71 2.42 15.83 -8.16
CA LEU A 71 3.09 16.97 -8.80
C LEU A 71 3.06 18.25 -7.97
N TYR A 72 2.02 18.49 -7.16
CA TYR A 72 1.78 19.80 -6.57
C TYR A 72 1.62 19.80 -5.05
N ASP A 73 1.22 18.68 -4.44
CA ASP A 73 1.03 18.61 -3.00
C ASP A 73 2.38 18.42 -2.30
N ARG A 74 2.70 19.34 -1.40
CA ARG A 74 3.95 19.36 -0.62
C ARG A 74 3.67 19.35 0.87
N ASN A 75 2.55 18.74 1.28
CA ASN A 75 2.19 18.60 2.68
C ASN A 75 3.35 17.98 3.49
N PRO A 76 3.93 18.71 4.45
CA PRO A 76 5.11 18.25 5.21
C PRO A 76 4.81 17.06 6.12
N LEU A 77 3.53 16.73 6.35
CA LEU A 77 3.13 15.57 7.12
C LEU A 77 3.32 14.26 6.35
N PHE A 78 3.18 14.27 5.02
CA PHE A 78 3.16 13.03 4.22
C PHE A 78 4.44 12.21 4.32
N PRO A 79 5.67 12.79 4.26
CA PRO A 79 6.89 12.01 4.47
C PRO A 79 6.87 11.19 5.77
N ARG A 80 6.41 11.79 6.87
CA ARG A 80 6.32 11.08 8.16
C ARG A 80 5.28 9.96 8.15
N LEU A 81 4.20 10.11 7.38
CA LEU A 81 3.11 9.13 7.31
C LEU A 81 3.36 8.01 6.28
N VAL A 82 4.20 8.23 5.26
CA VAL A 82 4.57 7.16 4.30
C VAL A 82 5.76 6.32 4.76
N ASP A 83 6.58 6.80 5.69
CA ASP A 83 7.60 5.98 6.33
C ASP A 83 6.94 5.03 7.35
N LYS A 84 7.03 3.73 7.08
CA LYS A 84 6.36 2.69 7.89
C LYS A 84 6.79 2.66 9.35
N ALA A 85 7.97 3.17 9.71
CA ALA A 85 8.42 3.27 11.09
C ALA A 85 7.91 4.56 11.74
N ASP A 86 8.07 5.71 11.07
CA ASP A 86 7.68 7.02 11.65
C ASP A 86 6.16 7.17 11.76
N ALA A 87 5.40 6.57 10.84
CA ALA A 87 3.94 6.62 10.84
C ALA A 87 3.33 6.02 12.11
N LYS A 88 3.98 5.02 12.71
CA LYS A 88 3.49 4.30 13.89
C LYS A 88 3.30 5.21 15.10
N GLY A 89 4.20 6.18 15.30
CA GLY A 89 4.08 7.16 16.39
C GLY A 89 2.81 7.99 16.25
N LEU A 90 2.59 8.54 15.04
CA LEU A 90 1.41 9.36 14.74
C LEU A 90 0.10 8.54 14.80
N ILE A 91 0.12 7.29 14.34
CA ILE A 91 -1.02 6.39 14.49
C ILE A 91 -1.32 6.16 15.97
N GLY A 92 -0.30 5.82 16.77
CA GLY A 92 -0.44 5.58 18.20
C GLY A 92 -0.96 6.80 18.97
N GLU A 93 -0.52 8.01 18.61
CA GLU A 93 -1.03 9.27 19.18
C GLU A 93 -2.51 9.52 18.83
N ARG A 94 -2.95 9.16 17.63
CA ARG A 94 -4.32 9.43 17.14
C ARG A 94 -5.35 8.42 17.63
N VAL A 95 -5.04 7.13 17.54
CA VAL A 95 -6.01 6.05 17.83
C VAL A 95 -5.64 5.22 19.05
N GLY A 96 -4.42 5.34 19.56
CA GLY A 96 -3.90 4.55 20.66
C GLY A 96 -2.91 3.46 20.19
N SER A 97 -1.95 3.14 21.05
CA SER A 97 -0.87 2.20 20.76
C SER A 97 -1.36 0.77 20.51
N GLN A 98 -2.54 0.41 21.01
CA GLN A 98 -3.16 -0.88 20.74
C GLN A 98 -3.45 -1.09 19.25
N TYR A 99 -3.61 -0.04 18.44
CA TYR A 99 -3.83 -0.19 16.99
C TYR A 99 -2.53 -0.24 16.18
N VAL A 100 -1.37 -0.09 16.82
CA VAL A 100 -0.07 -0.11 16.14
C VAL A 100 0.51 -1.52 16.16
N ILE A 101 1.03 -1.98 15.02
CA ILE A 101 1.78 -3.25 14.97
C ILE A 101 3.09 -3.08 15.75
N PRO A 102 3.39 -3.94 16.74
CA PRO A 102 4.59 -3.82 17.55
C PRO A 102 5.87 -3.78 16.72
N THR A 103 6.69 -2.76 16.94
CA THR A 103 8.01 -2.63 16.32
C THR A 103 9.05 -3.28 17.21
N LEU A 104 9.81 -4.20 16.64
CA LEU A 104 10.85 -4.94 17.33
C LEU A 104 12.22 -4.28 17.13
N TRP A 105 12.45 -3.70 15.94
CA TRP A 105 13.71 -3.01 15.64
C TRP A 105 13.57 -2.07 14.43
N VAL A 106 14.37 -1.00 14.39
CA VAL A 106 14.54 -0.12 13.23
C VAL A 106 16.00 0.26 13.08
N GLY A 107 16.54 0.17 11.87
CA GLY A 107 17.92 0.55 11.57
C GLY A 107 18.28 0.30 10.11
N ASN A 108 19.58 0.25 9.79
CA ASN A 108 20.06 0.18 8.40
C ASN A 108 20.89 -1.07 8.10
N ASP A 109 21.17 -1.88 9.10
CA ASP A 109 22.05 -3.05 8.97
C ASP A 109 21.48 -4.22 9.77
N LEU A 110 21.04 -5.25 9.06
CA LEU A 110 20.49 -6.46 9.69
C LEU A 110 21.55 -7.27 10.46
N ALA A 111 22.83 -7.10 10.14
CA ALA A 111 23.92 -7.75 10.89
C ALA A 111 24.13 -7.13 12.28
N SER A 112 23.62 -5.90 12.51
CA SER A 112 23.71 -5.21 13.80
C SER A 112 22.58 -5.57 14.78
N VAL A 113 21.59 -6.34 14.34
CA VAL A 113 20.42 -6.70 15.13
C VAL A 113 20.79 -7.78 16.16
N ASP A 114 20.38 -7.60 17.42
CA ASP A 114 20.37 -8.69 18.40
C ASP A 114 19.17 -9.60 18.16
N TRP A 115 19.37 -10.60 17.30
CA TRP A 115 18.32 -11.55 16.91
C TRP A 115 17.82 -12.41 18.07
N SER A 116 18.59 -12.56 19.16
CA SER A 116 18.15 -13.30 20.34
C SER A 116 17.00 -12.59 21.08
N GLY A 117 16.88 -11.26 20.91
CA GLY A 117 15.81 -10.45 21.46
C GLY A 117 14.59 -10.30 20.53
N ILE A 118 14.64 -10.78 19.29
CA ILE A 118 13.54 -10.65 18.33
C ILE A 118 12.53 -11.78 18.54
N SER A 119 11.31 -11.43 18.96
CA SER A 119 10.21 -12.38 19.05
C SER A 119 9.71 -12.79 17.67
N LEU A 120 9.66 -14.09 17.39
CA LEU A 120 9.11 -14.68 16.17
C LEU A 120 7.66 -15.16 16.40
N PRO A 121 6.78 -15.15 15.38
CA PRO A 121 7.05 -14.76 14.00
C PRO A 121 7.17 -13.24 13.78
N ALA A 122 8.01 -12.85 12.82
CA ALA A 122 8.32 -11.45 12.52
C ALA A 122 8.32 -11.14 11.03
N VAL A 123 8.15 -9.86 10.70
CA VAL A 123 8.20 -9.31 9.36
C VAL A 123 9.38 -8.35 9.27
N VAL A 124 10.26 -8.56 8.29
CA VAL A 124 11.39 -7.66 7.99
C VAL A 124 11.15 -6.98 6.66
N LYS A 125 11.13 -5.65 6.62
CA LYS A 125 10.83 -4.88 5.40
C LYS A 125 11.47 -3.50 5.42
N PRO A 126 11.78 -2.89 4.26
CA PRO A 126 12.19 -1.49 4.22
C PRO A 126 11.03 -0.55 4.59
N THR A 127 11.34 0.60 5.18
CA THR A 127 10.32 1.57 5.62
C THR A 127 9.70 2.37 4.48
N HIS A 128 10.43 2.54 3.37
CA HIS A 128 10.12 3.49 2.29
C HIS A 128 9.63 2.84 0.99
N ALA A 129 9.51 1.52 0.95
CA ALA A 129 9.16 0.78 -0.26
C ALA A 129 8.00 -0.20 -0.03
N SER A 130 7.50 -0.76 -1.13
CA SER A 130 6.44 -1.77 -1.16
C SER A 130 6.86 -2.97 -2.03
N GLY A 131 6.18 -4.11 -1.86
CA GLY A 131 6.43 -5.33 -2.64
C GLY A 131 7.73 -6.07 -2.30
N VAL A 132 8.42 -5.67 -1.23
CA VAL A 132 9.65 -6.29 -0.76
C VAL A 132 9.60 -6.48 0.76
N GLY A 133 10.19 -7.59 1.22
CA GLY A 133 10.22 -7.98 2.62
C GLY A 133 10.53 -9.47 2.78
N ARG A 134 10.67 -9.92 4.03
CA ARG A 134 10.79 -11.33 4.41
C ARG A 134 9.91 -11.64 5.62
N PHE A 135 9.27 -12.80 5.56
CA PHE A 135 8.53 -13.39 6.67
C PHE A 135 9.45 -14.36 7.39
N LEU A 136 9.49 -14.25 8.71
CA LEU A 136 10.33 -15.06 9.58
C LEU A 136 9.41 -15.85 10.51
N TYR A 137 9.28 -17.16 10.28
CA TYR A 137 8.46 -18.03 11.12
C TYR A 137 9.30 -18.71 12.22
N GLY A 138 10.60 -18.88 11.98
CA GLY A 138 11.52 -19.51 12.91
C GLY A 138 12.98 -19.16 12.62
N GLU A 139 13.90 -19.69 13.42
CA GLU A 139 15.34 -19.41 13.35
C GLU A 139 15.94 -19.71 11.96
N ALA A 140 15.50 -20.78 11.30
CA ALA A 140 15.98 -21.13 9.96
C ALA A 140 15.68 -20.03 8.91
N ASP A 141 14.62 -19.23 9.09
CA ASP A 141 14.33 -18.10 8.22
C ASP A 141 15.24 -16.90 8.53
N VAL A 142 15.61 -16.70 9.81
CA VAL A 142 16.60 -15.70 10.24
C VAL A 142 17.96 -16.02 9.62
N ASP A 143 18.43 -17.27 9.72
CA ASP A 143 19.69 -17.71 9.12
C ASP A 143 19.72 -17.45 7.61
N ARG A 144 18.60 -17.74 6.93
CA ARG A 144 18.45 -17.52 5.48
C ARG A 144 18.44 -16.03 5.14
N LEU A 145 17.80 -15.20 5.95
CA LEU A 145 17.80 -13.75 5.78
C LEU A 145 19.23 -13.21 5.91
N LEU A 146 19.96 -13.58 6.96
CA LEU A 146 21.32 -13.11 7.23
C LEU A 146 22.35 -13.61 6.21
N LYS A 147 22.18 -14.84 5.71
CA LYS A 147 23.05 -15.38 4.66
C LYS A 147 22.93 -14.62 3.33
N ASN A 148 21.73 -14.17 2.98
CA ASN A 148 21.48 -13.45 1.73
C ASN A 148 21.61 -11.92 1.86
N ASP A 149 21.41 -11.41 3.07
CA ASP A 149 21.35 -10.00 3.46
C ASP A 149 20.80 -9.04 2.39
N PRO A 150 19.47 -8.83 2.34
CA PRO A 150 18.86 -7.94 1.36
C PRO A 150 19.02 -6.45 1.68
N SER A 151 19.71 -6.08 2.77
CA SER A 151 19.76 -4.70 3.28
C SER A 151 20.22 -3.70 2.21
N GLY A 152 21.34 -4.00 1.55
CA GLY A 152 21.89 -3.13 0.51
C GLY A 152 20.95 -2.96 -0.70
N GLU A 153 20.31 -4.03 -1.15
CA GLU A 153 19.33 -3.99 -2.25
C GLU A 153 18.12 -3.14 -1.87
N TRP A 154 17.54 -3.39 -0.69
CA TRP A 154 16.35 -2.68 -0.23
C TRP A 154 16.59 -1.20 0.01
N LEU A 155 17.72 -0.83 0.64
CA LEU A 155 18.06 0.56 0.91
C LEU A 155 18.39 1.34 -0.37
N ALA A 156 18.84 0.66 -1.44
CA ALA A 156 19.09 1.27 -2.74
C ALA A 156 17.80 1.52 -3.56
N ILE A 157 16.64 1.01 -3.13
CA ILE A 157 15.37 1.22 -3.83
C ILE A 157 15.00 2.70 -3.80
N ASN A 158 14.98 3.34 -4.96
CA ASN A 158 14.42 4.69 -5.12
C ASN A 158 12.92 4.61 -5.44
N HIS A 159 12.11 4.40 -4.39
CA HIS A 159 10.66 4.20 -4.53
C HIS A 159 9.98 5.42 -5.17
N ALA A 160 10.34 6.62 -4.72
CA ALA A 160 9.80 7.88 -5.23
C ALA A 160 9.91 8.01 -6.76
N ARG A 161 11.03 7.56 -7.34
CA ARG A 161 11.30 7.69 -8.77
C ARG A 161 10.38 6.81 -9.62
N TYR A 162 9.89 5.68 -9.13
CA TYR A 162 9.11 4.73 -9.92
C TYR A 162 7.78 5.31 -10.42
N ASN A 163 7.10 6.08 -9.57
CA ASN A 163 5.79 6.68 -9.86
C ASN A 163 5.76 8.21 -9.71
N ARG A 164 6.88 8.83 -9.34
CA ARG A 164 7.02 10.26 -8.97
C ARG A 164 6.21 10.62 -7.73
N GLU A 165 6.29 9.77 -6.72
CA GLU A 165 5.58 9.95 -5.46
C GLU A 165 6.44 10.79 -4.52
N TRP A 166 6.11 12.08 -4.44
CA TRP A 166 6.95 13.08 -3.80
C TRP A 166 7.30 12.76 -2.34
N ALA A 167 6.35 12.31 -1.52
CA ALA A 167 6.61 12.10 -0.10
C ALA A 167 7.75 11.09 0.15
N TYR A 168 7.84 10.02 -0.64
CA TYR A 168 8.91 9.03 -0.54
C TYR A 168 10.29 9.60 -0.90
N SER A 169 10.37 10.71 -1.66
CA SER A 169 11.65 11.35 -2.01
C SER A 169 12.29 12.08 -0.83
N GLN A 170 11.52 12.31 0.24
CA GLN A 170 11.95 13.02 1.44
C GLN A 170 12.50 12.06 2.51
N LEU A 171 12.43 10.74 2.28
CA LEU A 171 12.77 9.74 3.27
C LEU A 171 14.26 9.39 3.23
N LYS A 172 14.78 9.00 4.38
CA LYS A 172 16.02 8.22 4.48
C LYS A 172 15.63 6.75 4.61
N PRO A 173 15.96 5.90 3.61
CA PRO A 173 15.70 4.46 3.68
C PRO A 173 16.22 3.84 4.98
N ARG A 174 15.36 3.02 5.60
CA ARG A 174 15.65 2.19 6.77
C ARG A 174 14.99 0.83 6.61
N ILE A 175 15.33 -0.10 7.49
CA ILE A 175 14.72 -1.41 7.64
C ILE A 175 13.98 -1.46 8.98
N LEU A 176 12.80 -2.06 8.95
CA LEU A 176 11.91 -2.26 10.08
C LEU A 176 11.72 -3.77 10.30
N ILE A 177 11.81 -4.19 11.56
CA ILE A 177 11.36 -5.49 12.04
C ILE A 177 10.13 -5.26 12.90
N GLU A 178 9.01 -5.91 12.59
CA GLU A 178 7.78 -5.83 13.36
C GLU A 178 7.18 -7.22 13.60
N SER A 179 6.36 -7.35 14.63
CA SER A 179 5.63 -8.60 14.91
C SER A 179 4.74 -8.97 13.74
N MET A 180 4.78 -10.24 13.34
CA MET A 180 3.88 -10.76 12.32
C MET A 180 2.47 -10.94 12.89
N LEU A 181 1.48 -10.36 12.22
CA LEU A 181 0.09 -10.59 12.55
C LEU A 181 -0.37 -11.89 11.92
N LEU A 182 -1.05 -12.73 12.70
CA LEU A 182 -1.60 -14.00 12.25
C LEU A 182 -3.06 -14.13 12.68
N VAL A 183 -3.87 -14.68 11.79
CA VAL A 183 -5.25 -15.13 12.05
C VAL A 183 -5.32 -16.58 11.61
N ASP A 184 -5.68 -17.47 12.54
CA ASP A 184 -5.69 -18.93 12.30
C ASP A 184 -4.38 -19.48 11.72
N GLY A 185 -3.25 -18.91 12.15
CA GLY A 185 -1.90 -19.28 11.70
C GLY A 185 -1.51 -18.78 10.31
N ARG A 186 -2.32 -17.93 9.67
CA ARG A 186 -2.07 -17.34 8.35
C ARG A 186 -1.95 -15.83 8.41
N VAL A 187 -1.31 -15.22 7.41
CA VAL A 187 -1.30 -13.76 7.26
C VAL A 187 -2.75 -13.30 6.99
N PRO A 188 -3.28 -12.32 7.74
CA PRO A 188 -4.64 -11.82 7.57
C PRO A 188 -4.83 -11.13 6.20
N TRP A 189 -6.09 -11.04 5.77
CA TRP A 189 -6.47 -10.23 4.60
C TRP A 189 -6.16 -8.75 4.83
N ASP A 190 -5.83 -8.02 3.77
CA ASP A 190 -5.65 -6.57 3.83
C ASP A 190 -7.00 -5.88 3.64
N TYR A 191 -7.45 -5.12 4.64
CA TYR A 191 -8.62 -4.24 4.53
C TYR A 191 -8.15 -2.83 4.22
N ARG A 192 -8.47 -2.32 3.04
CA ARG A 192 -8.02 -1.02 2.54
C ARG A 192 -9.18 -0.03 2.54
N LEU A 193 -9.21 0.83 3.55
CA LEU A 193 -10.28 1.79 3.73
C LEU A 193 -9.90 3.10 3.04
N PHE A 194 -10.59 3.41 1.94
CA PHE A 194 -10.37 4.66 1.22
C PHE A 194 -11.15 5.78 1.92
N THR A 195 -10.41 6.73 2.50
CA THR A 195 -10.96 7.85 3.27
C THR A 195 -10.81 9.17 2.52
N PHE A 196 -11.87 9.97 2.47
CA PHE A 196 -11.91 11.28 1.83
C PHE A 196 -12.46 12.30 2.84
N GLY A 197 -11.69 13.36 3.12
CA GLY A 197 -12.03 14.35 4.15
C GLY A 197 -12.34 13.71 5.51
N GLY A 198 -11.53 12.73 5.92
CA GLY A 198 -11.73 12.00 7.18
C GLY A 198 -12.89 11.01 7.22
N LYS A 199 -13.56 10.71 6.09
CA LYS A 199 -14.70 9.77 6.02
C LYS A 199 -14.46 8.58 5.12
N VAL A 200 -14.77 7.37 5.60
CA VAL A 200 -14.62 6.14 4.80
C VAL A 200 -15.65 6.13 3.68
N SER A 201 -15.18 5.98 2.44
CA SER A 201 -16.01 5.94 1.24
C SER A 201 -16.34 4.52 0.81
N HIS A 202 -15.32 3.65 0.83
CA HIS A 202 -15.41 2.24 0.50
C HIS A 202 -14.22 1.48 1.09
N ILE A 203 -14.35 0.16 1.10
CA ILE A 203 -13.39 -0.78 1.65
C ILE A 203 -13.05 -1.76 0.54
N GLU A 204 -11.80 -1.73 0.10
CA GLU A 204 -11.23 -2.76 -0.77
C GLU A 204 -10.63 -3.86 0.10
N ILE A 205 -10.81 -5.13 -0.27
CA ILE A 205 -10.30 -6.27 0.47
C ILE A 205 -9.46 -7.12 -0.47
N ASP A 206 -8.19 -7.31 -0.12
CA ASP A 206 -7.31 -8.25 -0.81
C ASP A 206 -7.35 -9.60 -0.10
N ILE A 207 -7.86 -10.58 -0.81
CA ILE A 207 -8.08 -11.94 -0.33
C ILE A 207 -7.01 -12.84 -0.93
N ARG A 208 -6.48 -13.75 -0.11
CA ARG A 208 -5.60 -14.83 -0.57
C ARG A 208 -6.24 -16.16 -0.21
N GLU A 209 -6.74 -16.86 -1.22
CA GLU A 209 -7.37 -18.18 -1.07
C GLU A 209 -6.85 -19.14 -2.12
N ASN A 210 -6.51 -20.37 -1.70
CA ASN A 210 -6.05 -21.44 -2.58
C ASN A 210 -4.87 -21.04 -3.49
N GLY A 211 -3.92 -20.26 -2.95
CA GLY A 211 -2.76 -19.75 -3.68
C GLY A 211 -3.09 -18.69 -4.74
N ARG A 212 -4.32 -18.15 -4.75
CA ARG A 212 -4.78 -17.10 -5.67
C ARG A 212 -5.15 -15.84 -4.89
N GLY A 213 -4.82 -14.69 -5.47
CA GLY A 213 -5.24 -13.39 -4.97
C GLY A 213 -6.54 -12.93 -5.62
N TYR A 214 -7.42 -12.31 -4.83
CA TYR A 214 -8.65 -11.69 -5.29
C TYR A 214 -8.86 -10.33 -4.67
N SER A 215 -9.62 -9.47 -5.33
CA SER A 215 -10.10 -8.21 -4.76
C SER A 215 -11.62 -8.12 -4.80
N CYS A 216 -12.19 -7.40 -3.84
CA CYS A 216 -13.59 -6.98 -3.86
C CYS A 216 -13.76 -5.68 -3.07
N ASN A 217 -14.78 -4.91 -3.43
CA ASN A 217 -15.06 -3.61 -2.86
C ASN A 217 -16.42 -3.60 -2.16
N TYR A 218 -16.52 -2.94 -1.00
CA TYR A 218 -17.76 -2.78 -0.24
C TYR A 218 -17.96 -1.34 0.23
N THR A 219 -19.21 -0.94 0.41
CA THR A 219 -19.58 0.27 1.16
C THR A 219 -19.34 0.06 2.67
N PRO A 220 -19.31 1.15 3.47
CA PRO A 220 -19.28 1.05 4.94
C PRO A 220 -20.42 0.24 5.54
N ASP A 221 -21.59 0.22 4.88
CA ASP A 221 -22.76 -0.57 5.27
C ASP A 221 -22.72 -2.02 4.76
N TRP A 222 -21.55 -2.48 4.29
CA TRP A 222 -21.31 -3.83 3.80
C TRP A 222 -22.11 -4.22 2.55
N GLN A 223 -22.37 -3.26 1.65
CA GLN A 223 -22.94 -3.55 0.34
C GLN A 223 -21.82 -3.68 -0.70
N LYS A 224 -21.81 -4.78 -1.46
CA LYS A 224 -20.79 -5.03 -2.47
C LYS A 224 -20.88 -4.00 -3.59
N LEU A 225 -19.74 -3.44 -3.97
CA LEU A 225 -19.60 -2.46 -5.04
C LEU A 225 -19.14 -3.17 -6.32
N PRO A 226 -19.80 -2.94 -7.46
CA PRO A 226 -19.52 -3.65 -8.70
C PRO A 226 -18.36 -3.00 -9.48
N PHE A 227 -17.23 -2.74 -8.81
CA PHE A 227 -16.01 -2.31 -9.47
C PHE A 227 -14.77 -3.01 -8.93
N TYR A 228 -13.74 -3.07 -9.77
CA TYR A 228 -12.44 -3.64 -9.44
C TYR A 228 -11.33 -3.05 -10.32
N ASP A 229 -10.08 -3.26 -9.92
CA ASP A 229 -8.92 -2.99 -10.76
C ASP A 229 -8.57 -4.25 -11.58
N ARG A 230 -8.85 -4.20 -12.89
CA ARG A 230 -8.58 -5.33 -13.80
C ARG A 230 -7.11 -5.69 -13.95
N ASP A 231 -6.21 -4.77 -13.62
CA ASP A 231 -4.76 -4.91 -13.79
C ASP A 231 -4.06 -5.31 -12.47
N TYR A 232 -4.82 -5.49 -11.38
CA TYR A 232 -4.29 -5.78 -10.04
C TYR A 232 -4.56 -7.21 -9.56
N LEU A 233 -5.78 -7.48 -9.10
CA LEU A 233 -6.24 -8.76 -8.57
C LEU A 233 -7.57 -9.13 -9.23
N GLY A 234 -7.75 -10.42 -9.50
CA GLY A 234 -9.02 -10.91 -10.06
C GLY A 234 -10.19 -10.63 -9.12
N LEU A 235 -11.38 -10.41 -9.68
CA LEU A 235 -12.58 -10.20 -8.87
C LEU A 235 -12.88 -11.44 -8.03
N TYR A 236 -13.16 -11.26 -6.73
CA TYR A 236 -13.60 -12.36 -5.88
C TYR A 236 -14.97 -12.87 -6.34
N PRO A 237 -15.10 -14.17 -6.68
CA PRO A 237 -16.34 -14.70 -7.25
C PRO A 237 -17.45 -14.90 -6.21
N GLY A 238 -17.12 -14.94 -4.91
CA GLY A 238 -18.06 -15.16 -3.83
C GLY A 238 -18.56 -13.87 -3.17
N GLU A 239 -19.36 -14.06 -2.12
CA GLU A 239 -19.75 -13.01 -1.17
C GLU A 239 -18.94 -13.17 0.11
N LEU A 240 -18.50 -12.05 0.70
CA LEU A 240 -17.78 -12.08 1.97
C LEU A 240 -18.72 -11.83 3.14
N ALA A 241 -18.51 -12.60 4.21
CA ALA A 241 -19.13 -12.30 5.48
C ALA A 241 -18.64 -10.94 6.01
N ARG A 242 -19.56 -10.19 6.63
CA ARG A 242 -19.24 -8.93 7.30
C ARG A 242 -18.21 -9.16 8.41
N PRO A 243 -17.07 -8.45 8.40
CA PRO A 243 -16.06 -8.56 9.45
C PRO A 243 -16.68 -8.21 10.80
N PRO A 244 -16.37 -8.97 11.86
CA PRO A 244 -16.96 -8.75 13.17
C PRO A 244 -16.58 -7.40 13.79
N ARG A 245 -15.47 -6.79 13.35
CA ARG A 245 -14.96 -5.49 13.83
C ARG A 245 -15.07 -4.39 12.77
N LEU A 246 -16.02 -4.48 11.85
CA LEU A 246 -16.17 -3.50 10.77
C LEU A 246 -16.30 -2.06 11.28
N GLU A 247 -17.14 -1.85 12.28
CA GLU A 247 -17.36 -0.53 12.89
C GLU A 247 -16.08 0.03 13.53
N GLU A 248 -15.31 -0.82 14.20
CA GLU A 248 -14.03 -0.42 14.79
C GLU A 248 -13.00 -0.07 13.71
N MET A 249 -12.93 -0.86 12.64
CA MET A 249 -12.06 -0.56 11.49
C MET A 249 -12.39 0.80 10.87
N ILE A 250 -13.68 1.08 10.65
CA ILE A 250 -14.14 2.37 10.13
C ILE A 250 -13.75 3.50 11.08
N GLN A 251 -14.04 3.36 12.38
CA GLN A 251 -13.71 4.37 13.38
C GLN A 251 -12.20 4.67 13.43
N VAL A 252 -11.36 3.63 13.40
CA VAL A 252 -9.90 3.77 13.38
C VAL A 252 -9.46 4.51 12.12
N ALA A 253 -9.95 4.10 10.95
CA ALA A 253 -9.58 4.74 9.68
C ALA A 253 -10.00 6.21 9.63
N GLU A 254 -11.24 6.55 10.03
CA GLU A 254 -11.72 7.94 10.08
C GLU A 254 -10.91 8.78 11.07
N THR A 255 -10.57 8.23 12.25
CA THR A 255 -9.80 8.95 13.26
C THR A 255 -8.37 9.22 12.80
N VAL A 256 -7.71 8.24 12.18
CA VAL A 256 -6.38 8.43 11.59
C VAL A 256 -6.43 9.45 10.45
N ALA A 257 -7.53 9.51 9.70
CA ALA A 257 -7.67 10.36 8.52
C ALA A 257 -8.28 11.76 8.76
N HIS A 258 -8.68 12.12 9.98
CA HIS A 258 -9.55 13.29 10.24
C HIS A 258 -9.14 14.62 9.57
N ASP A 259 -7.83 14.94 9.54
CA ASP A 259 -7.28 16.17 8.93
C ASP A 259 -6.62 15.92 7.56
N ILE A 260 -7.00 14.84 6.89
CA ILE A 260 -6.42 14.44 5.61
C ILE A 260 -7.53 14.42 4.55
N ASP A 261 -7.33 15.21 3.49
CA ASP A 261 -8.25 15.33 2.36
C ASP A 261 -8.45 14.01 1.60
N PHE A 262 -7.40 13.18 1.54
CA PHE A 262 -7.47 11.80 1.07
C PHE A 262 -6.33 10.94 1.65
N VAL A 263 -6.67 9.76 2.17
CA VAL A 263 -5.71 8.69 2.49
C VAL A 263 -6.41 7.33 2.42
N ARG A 264 -5.71 6.31 1.92
CA ARG A 264 -6.13 4.92 2.08
C ARG A 264 -5.46 4.36 3.34
N VAL A 265 -6.28 3.90 4.28
CA VAL A 265 -5.83 3.32 5.55
C VAL A 265 -5.90 1.81 5.43
N ASP A 266 -4.73 1.16 5.43
CA ASP A 266 -4.61 -0.28 5.31
C ASP A 266 -4.62 -0.88 6.72
N LEU A 267 -5.58 -1.75 6.98
CA LEU A 267 -5.83 -2.38 8.26
C LEU A 267 -5.73 -3.90 8.15
N TYR A 268 -5.32 -4.50 9.25
CA TYR A 268 -5.48 -5.92 9.53
C TYR A 268 -6.47 -6.09 10.68
N ALA A 269 -7.26 -7.15 10.65
CA ALA A 269 -8.22 -7.43 11.71
C ALA A 269 -8.40 -8.93 11.97
N SER A 270 -8.79 -9.23 13.21
CA SER A 270 -9.26 -10.53 13.67
C SER A 270 -10.55 -10.36 14.48
N ALA A 271 -11.05 -11.44 15.10
CA ALA A 271 -12.14 -11.34 16.06
C ALA A 271 -11.77 -10.54 17.33
N GLU A 272 -10.48 -10.41 17.64
CA GLU A 272 -9.99 -9.84 18.91
C GLU A 272 -9.29 -8.48 18.76
N TRP A 273 -8.80 -8.16 17.56
CA TRP A 273 -7.96 -6.99 17.37
C TRP A 273 -8.13 -6.34 15.99
N VAL A 274 -7.82 -5.04 15.93
CA VAL A 274 -7.60 -4.26 14.71
C VAL A 274 -6.21 -3.63 14.80
N ARG A 275 -5.47 -3.61 13.69
CA ARG A 275 -4.13 -3.00 13.59
C ARG A 275 -3.98 -2.21 12.29
N VAL A 276 -3.36 -1.05 12.36
CA VAL A 276 -3.00 -0.23 11.20
C VAL A 276 -1.69 -0.76 10.61
N GLY A 277 -1.74 -1.15 9.35
CA GLY A 277 -0.59 -1.62 8.58
C GLY A 277 0.17 -0.48 7.89
N GLU A 278 -0.53 0.31 7.06
CA GLU A 278 0.06 1.36 6.23
C GLU A 278 -0.92 2.51 5.96
N LEU A 279 -0.37 3.70 5.71
CA LEU A 279 -1.11 4.86 5.21
C LEU A 279 -0.62 5.18 3.80
N THR A 280 -1.53 5.08 2.83
CA THR A 280 -1.20 5.22 1.42
C THR A 280 -1.83 6.47 0.83
N PHE A 281 -0.98 7.40 0.37
CA PHE A 281 -1.39 8.69 -0.24
C PHE A 281 -1.39 8.66 -1.77
N TYR A 282 -0.81 7.61 -2.36
CA TYR A 282 -0.67 7.44 -3.80
C TYR A 282 -1.05 6.02 -4.26
N PRO A 283 -2.27 5.50 -4.01
CA PRO A 283 -2.66 4.16 -4.44
C PRO A 283 -2.36 3.92 -5.93
N GLY A 284 -1.67 2.82 -6.22
CA GLY A 284 -1.14 2.43 -7.53
C GLY A 284 -0.39 3.53 -8.29
N GLY A 285 0.18 4.52 -7.58
CA GLY A 285 0.78 5.72 -8.16
C GLY A 285 -0.19 6.58 -8.98
N GLY A 286 -1.50 6.41 -8.82
CA GLY A 286 -2.53 7.07 -9.63
C GLY A 286 -2.65 6.50 -11.05
N PHE A 287 -2.25 5.25 -11.24
CA PHE A 287 -2.33 4.55 -12.53
C PHE A 287 -3.25 3.32 -12.49
N GLU A 288 -3.96 3.11 -11.38
CA GLU A 288 -4.94 2.03 -11.19
C GLU A 288 -6.02 2.06 -12.27
N ALA A 289 -6.55 0.89 -12.60
CA ALA A 289 -7.73 0.79 -13.45
C ALA A 289 -8.99 0.71 -12.58
N PHE A 290 -10.10 1.21 -13.13
CA PHE A 290 -11.42 1.02 -12.55
C PHE A 290 -12.29 0.40 -13.62
N GLU A 291 -12.86 -0.76 -13.34
CA GLU A 291 -13.86 -1.38 -14.21
C GLU A 291 -15.18 -1.51 -13.45
N PRO A 292 -16.26 -0.82 -13.85
CA PRO A 292 -16.34 0.11 -14.99
C PRO A 292 -15.65 1.47 -14.74
N ASP A 293 -15.21 2.13 -15.83
CA ASP A 293 -14.44 3.39 -15.80
C ASP A 293 -15.13 4.54 -15.05
N GLU A 294 -16.45 4.51 -14.92
CA GLU A 294 -17.25 5.52 -14.21
C GLU A 294 -16.89 5.63 -12.72
N TYR A 295 -16.35 4.57 -12.12
CA TYR A 295 -15.92 4.59 -10.71
C TYR A 295 -14.69 5.46 -10.48
N ASP A 296 -13.79 5.60 -11.46
CA ASP A 296 -12.67 6.53 -11.35
C ASP A 296 -13.18 7.97 -11.24
N PHE A 297 -14.24 8.32 -11.98
CA PHE A 297 -14.89 9.63 -11.86
C PHE A 297 -15.63 9.77 -10.53
N SER A 298 -16.54 8.83 -10.19
CA SER A 298 -17.39 8.95 -9.01
C SER A 298 -16.60 8.97 -7.69
N ILE A 299 -15.53 8.17 -7.59
CA ILE A 299 -14.60 8.20 -6.45
C ILE A 299 -13.82 9.50 -6.46
N GLY A 300 -13.36 9.95 -7.63
CA GLY A 300 -12.69 11.22 -7.80
C GLY A 300 -13.50 12.39 -7.25
N GLN A 301 -14.80 12.44 -7.51
CA GLN A 301 -15.68 13.52 -7.04
C GLN A 301 -15.81 13.61 -5.51
N LYS A 302 -15.51 12.54 -4.77
CA LYS A 302 -15.50 12.55 -3.30
C LYS A 302 -14.30 13.31 -2.71
N TRP A 303 -13.24 13.48 -3.49
CA TRP A 303 -12.01 14.11 -3.03
C TRP A 303 -11.96 15.61 -3.32
N GLN A 304 -12.18 16.42 -2.30
CA GLN A 304 -11.84 17.85 -2.36
C GLN A 304 -10.34 18.03 -2.09
N LEU A 305 -9.58 18.55 -3.06
CA LEU A 305 -8.13 18.69 -2.90
C LEU A 305 -7.79 19.68 -1.79
N GLY A 306 -6.92 19.27 -0.86
CA GLY A 306 -6.39 20.11 0.22
C GLY A 306 -5.19 20.98 -0.18
N PHE A 307 -4.91 21.13 -1.48
CA PHE A 307 -3.75 21.85 -2.02
C PHE A 307 -4.11 22.58 -3.32
N GLU A 308 -3.34 23.61 -3.65
CA GLU A 308 -3.55 24.40 -4.86
C GLU A 308 -2.87 23.78 -6.08
N ILE A 309 -3.55 23.84 -7.22
CA ILE A 309 -2.97 23.53 -8.52
C ILE A 309 -2.53 24.86 -9.14
N PRO A 310 -1.24 25.02 -9.51
CA PRO A 310 -0.78 26.23 -10.15
C PRO A 310 -1.62 26.56 -11.39
N LYS A 311 -2.22 27.76 -11.40
CA LYS A 311 -2.86 28.31 -12.60
C LYS A 311 -1.76 28.57 -13.63
N ARG A 312 -1.97 28.08 -14.86
CA ARG A 312 -1.04 28.30 -15.97
C ARG A 312 -0.96 29.77 -16.32
#